data_AF-A0AAV5EC17-F1
#
_entry.id   AF-A0AAV5EC17-F1
#
_cell.length_a   1.000
_cell.length_b   1.000
_cell.length_c   1.000
_cell.angle_alpha   90.00
_cell.angle_beta   90.00
_cell.angle_gamma   90.00
#
_symmetry.space_group_name_H-M   'P 1'
#
loop_
_entity.id
_entity.type
_entity.pdbx_description
1 polymer ?
#
loop_
_entity_poly.entity_id
_entity_poly.type
_entity_poly.pdbx_seq_one_letter_code
_entity_poly.pdbx_strand_id
1 'polypeptide(L)'
;MKLHIAAVASLLALAATAGAVTFDATNTASDTAGGQRFDQDVGLDYAKQVLSDASTFCWNTFNQQSAADRKPVDAVTLVVEDIDGVAFTRDNGIHLSAQYVGGYSGDVKTEVTGVLYHEVTHVWQWDGQGQANGGLIEGIADFVRLKAGYAPGHWVQPGQGDRWDQGYDVTARFLDYCDSLMPGFVALLNAKMKDGYSDDFFAQILGKDVQQCGATTRPSMEADVGNVHLVSAVLIVEECVALLPTMDSSVDTPLDRGRRTRRRTASPKSLTWPRLNF
;
A
#
# COMPACT_ATOMS: atom_id res chain seq x y z
N MET A 1 38.71 23.29 55.98
CA MET A 1 39.31 23.49 54.63
C MET A 1 39.96 22.19 54.24
N LYS A 2 39.78 21.50 53.12
CA LYS A 2 39.23 21.64 51.75
C LYS A 2 39.48 20.21 51.18
N LEU A 3 38.85 19.62 50.18
CA LEU A 3 37.78 19.90 49.25
C LEU A 3 37.41 18.47 48.75
N HIS A 4 36.14 18.10 48.68
CA HIS A 4 35.74 16.86 48.00
C HIS A 4 35.90 17.07 46.49
N ILE A 5 36.77 16.27 45.85
CA ILE A 5 36.91 16.25 44.40
C ILE A 5 35.82 15.32 43.86
N ALA A 6 34.72 15.90 43.38
CA ALA A 6 33.74 15.19 42.58
C ALA A 6 34.24 15.11 41.14
N ALA A 7 34.49 13.89 40.66
CA ALA A 7 34.75 13.63 39.25
C ALA A 7 33.42 13.71 38.48
N VAL A 8 33.27 14.72 37.62
CA VAL A 8 32.14 14.81 36.69
C VAL A 8 32.53 14.04 35.43
N ALA A 9 32.05 12.80 35.31
CA ALA A 9 32.10 12.06 34.06
C ALA A 9 31.09 12.69 33.09
N SER A 10 31.58 13.40 32.08
CA SER A 10 30.75 13.91 30.99
C SER A 10 30.49 12.77 30.01
N LEU A 11 29.25 12.26 30.00
CA LEU A 11 28.77 11.29 29.03
C LEU A 11 28.53 12.03 27.71
N LEU A 12 29.49 12.00 26.77
CA LEU A 12 29.21 12.37 25.39
C LEU A 12 28.32 11.27 24.79
N ALA A 13 27.03 11.57 24.61
CA ALA A 13 26.19 10.80 23.73
C ALA A 13 26.69 11.03 22.29
N LEU A 14 27.35 10.04 21.69
CA LEU A 14 27.49 9.97 20.25
C LEU A 14 26.09 9.70 19.69
N ALA A 15 25.39 10.76 19.27
CA ALA A 15 24.33 10.59 18.30
C ALA A 15 25.01 10.15 17.00
N ALA A 16 24.96 8.86 16.68
CA ALA A 16 25.25 8.40 15.34
C ALA A 16 24.28 9.13 14.41
N THR A 17 24.78 10.04 13.58
CA THR A 17 24.02 10.53 12.44
C THR A 17 23.82 9.32 11.54
N ALA A 18 22.64 8.69 11.61
CA ALA A 18 22.25 7.69 10.63
C ALA A 18 22.42 8.32 9.24
N GLY A 19 23.26 7.72 8.41
CA GLY A 19 23.43 8.17 7.04
C GLY A 19 22.09 8.06 6.29
N ALA A 20 21.89 8.90 5.29
CA ALA A 20 20.78 8.68 4.37
C ALA A 20 20.99 7.33 3.66
N VAL A 21 19.91 6.57 3.45
CA VAL A 21 19.95 5.30 2.71
C VAL A 21 20.47 5.56 1.29
N THR A 22 21.43 4.75 0.85
CA THR A 22 21.97 4.85 -0.52
C THR A 22 21.27 3.89 -1.47
N PHE A 23 21.17 4.28 -2.74
CA PHE A 23 20.49 3.50 -3.77
C PHE A 23 21.43 3.30 -4.96
N ASP A 24 21.70 2.03 -5.27
CA ASP A 24 22.60 1.66 -6.36
C ASP A 24 21.99 0.62 -7.27
N ALA A 25 22.44 0.61 -8.53
CA ALA A 25 21.96 -0.30 -9.54
C ALA A 25 23.14 -0.66 -10.46
N THR A 26 23.22 -1.93 -10.84
CA THR A 26 24.17 -2.45 -11.82
C THR A 26 23.46 -3.38 -12.81
N ASN A 27 23.98 -3.45 -14.03
CA ASN A 27 23.54 -4.41 -15.04
C ASN A 27 24.72 -5.29 -15.42
N THR A 28 24.73 -6.53 -14.92
CA THR A 28 25.78 -7.53 -15.18
C THR A 28 25.48 -8.37 -16.41
N ALA A 29 24.29 -8.23 -17.00
CA ALA A 29 23.82 -8.97 -18.18
C ALA A 29 23.68 -8.08 -19.43
N SER A 30 24.44 -6.99 -19.52
CA SER A 30 24.39 -6.02 -20.65
C SER A 30 24.82 -6.61 -22.00
N ASP A 31 25.40 -7.80 -22.01
CA ASP A 31 25.71 -8.58 -23.22
C ASP A 31 24.55 -9.47 -23.69
N THR A 32 23.50 -9.64 -22.88
CA THR A 32 22.27 -10.37 -23.24
C THR A 32 21.24 -9.44 -23.90
N ALA A 33 20.32 -10.01 -24.68
CA ALA A 33 19.21 -9.25 -25.26
C ALA A 33 18.33 -8.58 -24.19
N GLY A 34 18.15 -9.24 -23.05
CA GLY A 34 17.37 -8.75 -21.92
C GLY A 34 18.02 -7.57 -21.20
N GLY A 35 19.32 -7.67 -20.91
CA GLY A 35 20.07 -6.58 -20.29
C GLY A 35 20.22 -5.36 -21.22
N GLN A 36 20.40 -5.59 -22.53
CA GLN A 36 20.39 -4.49 -23.52
C GLN A 36 19.04 -3.78 -23.56
N ARG A 37 17.94 -4.53 -23.50
CA ARG A 37 16.60 -3.97 -23.45
C ARG A 37 16.36 -3.19 -22.15
N PHE A 38 16.85 -3.69 -21.01
CA PHE A 38 16.82 -2.93 -19.75
C PHE A 38 17.54 -1.59 -19.89
N ASP A 39 18.75 -1.58 -20.43
CA ASP A 39 19.54 -0.34 -20.61
C ASP A 39 18.83 0.65 -21.52
N GLN A 40 18.16 0.17 -22.57
CA GLN A 40 17.43 0.98 -23.53
C GLN A 40 16.12 1.55 -22.98
N ASP A 41 15.28 0.70 -22.37
CA ASP A 41 13.89 1.03 -22.05
C ASP A 41 13.73 1.55 -20.60
N VAL A 42 14.61 1.14 -19.69
CA VAL A 42 14.56 1.48 -18.26
C VAL A 42 15.73 2.38 -17.88
N GLY A 43 16.95 1.85 -17.99
CA GLY A 43 18.20 2.53 -17.63
C GLY A 43 18.50 2.53 -16.12
N LEU A 44 19.79 2.43 -15.77
CA LEU A 44 20.26 2.35 -14.37
C LEU A 44 19.89 3.58 -13.53
N ASP A 45 20.02 4.79 -14.08
CA ASP A 45 19.73 6.02 -13.34
C ASP A 45 18.25 6.11 -12.95
N TYR A 46 17.35 5.74 -13.88
CA TYR A 46 15.92 5.68 -13.59
C TYR A 46 15.62 4.57 -12.58
N ALA A 47 16.25 3.40 -12.69
CA ALA A 47 16.05 2.32 -11.71
C ALA A 47 16.48 2.74 -10.31
N LYS A 48 17.61 3.44 -10.14
CA LYS A 48 18.04 4.01 -8.85
C LYS A 48 17.00 4.98 -8.28
N GLN A 49 16.43 5.85 -9.12
CA GLN A 49 15.35 6.75 -8.72
C GLN A 49 14.12 5.96 -8.24
N VAL A 50 13.73 4.91 -8.97
CA VAL A 50 12.61 4.04 -8.58
C VAL A 50 12.88 3.35 -7.23
N LEU A 51 14.10 2.88 -6.95
CA LEU A 51 14.43 2.31 -5.63
C LEU A 51 14.22 3.34 -4.51
N SER A 52 14.69 4.57 -4.70
CA SER A 52 14.51 5.66 -3.74
C SER A 52 13.03 6.02 -3.53
N ASP A 53 12.28 6.14 -4.62
CA ASP A 53 10.85 6.49 -4.59
C ASP A 53 10.01 5.38 -3.96
N ALA A 54 10.27 4.12 -4.31
CA ALA A 54 9.63 2.95 -3.72
C ALA A 54 9.96 2.83 -2.23
N SER A 55 11.22 3.04 -1.83
CA SER A 55 11.61 3.07 -0.41
C SER A 55 10.84 4.13 0.37
N THR A 56 10.75 5.34 -0.17
CA THR A 56 9.99 6.44 0.44
C THR A 56 8.51 6.10 0.52
N PHE A 57 7.95 5.48 -0.52
CA PHE A 57 6.57 5.02 -0.55
C PHE A 57 6.30 3.94 0.51
N CYS A 58 7.20 2.97 0.68
CA CYS A 58 7.12 1.96 1.74
C CYS A 58 7.15 2.60 3.13
N TRP A 59 8.07 3.54 3.39
CA TRP A 59 8.14 4.24 4.69
C TRP A 59 6.86 4.99 5.01
N ASN A 60 6.24 5.61 3.99
CA ASN A 60 4.93 6.26 4.14
C ASN A 60 3.82 5.24 4.40
N THR A 61 3.76 4.18 3.60
CA THR A 61 2.74 3.13 3.69
C THR A 61 2.78 2.40 5.03
N PHE A 62 3.97 2.17 5.57
CA PHE A 62 4.16 1.46 6.84
C PHE A 62 4.28 2.37 8.06
N ASN A 63 4.13 3.69 7.89
CA ASN A 63 4.35 4.68 8.94
C ASN A 63 5.73 4.57 9.62
N GLN A 64 6.76 4.27 8.85
CA GLN A 64 8.16 4.16 9.29
C GLN A 64 8.94 5.45 8.97
N GLN A 65 8.43 6.60 9.43
CA GLN A 65 8.97 7.91 9.08
C GLN A 65 10.37 8.17 9.63
N SER A 66 10.67 7.66 10.84
CA SER A 66 11.98 7.82 11.45
C SER A 66 12.88 6.60 11.18
N ALA A 67 14.20 6.80 11.20
CA ALA A 67 15.15 5.70 11.08
C ALA A 67 15.01 4.64 12.18
N ALA A 68 14.49 5.03 13.37
CA ALA A 68 14.28 4.11 14.48
C ALA A 68 13.10 3.13 14.26
N ASP A 69 12.17 3.48 13.36
CA ASP A 69 11.00 2.67 13.03
C ASP A 69 11.28 1.67 11.88
N ARG A 70 12.39 1.86 11.16
CA ARG A 70 12.78 1.08 9.99
C ARG A 70 13.65 -0.12 10.38
N LYS A 71 13.73 -1.09 9.48
CA LYS A 71 14.82 -2.08 9.50
C LYS A 71 16.16 -1.35 9.34
N PRO A 72 17.24 -1.82 10.00
CA PRO A 72 18.56 -1.19 9.93
C PRO A 72 19.22 -1.48 8.57
N VAL A 73 18.81 -0.75 7.55
CA VAL A 73 19.26 -0.89 6.17
C VAL A 73 19.87 0.43 5.71
N ASP A 74 21.16 0.42 5.40
CA ASP A 74 21.91 1.62 4.99
C ASP A 74 21.99 1.79 3.47
N ALA A 75 21.72 0.73 2.71
CA ALA A 75 21.76 0.73 1.25
C ALA A 75 20.69 -0.20 0.68
N VAL A 76 20.14 0.11 -0.49
CA VAL A 76 19.33 -0.81 -1.31
C VAL A 76 19.98 -0.91 -2.69
N THR A 77 20.25 -2.13 -3.14
CA THR A 77 20.92 -2.36 -4.42
C THR A 77 20.02 -3.10 -5.39
N LEU A 78 20.16 -2.80 -6.67
CA LEU A 78 19.60 -3.58 -7.77
C LEU A 78 20.73 -4.19 -8.60
N VAL A 79 20.60 -5.47 -8.93
CA VAL A 79 21.44 -6.14 -9.93
C VAL A 79 20.52 -6.69 -11.01
N VAL A 80 20.70 -6.24 -12.25
CA VAL A 80 20.10 -6.88 -13.43
C VAL A 80 21.05 -7.95 -13.91
N GLU A 81 20.61 -9.21 -13.88
CA GLU A 81 21.45 -10.37 -14.17
C GLU A 81 20.71 -11.45 -14.96
N ASP A 82 21.47 -12.37 -15.57
CA ASP A 82 20.92 -13.46 -16.38
C ASP A 82 20.51 -14.64 -15.49
N ILE A 83 19.27 -14.58 -15.00
CA ILE A 83 18.66 -15.55 -14.09
C ILE A 83 17.24 -15.92 -14.54
N ASP A 84 16.76 -17.08 -14.08
CA ASP A 84 15.36 -17.47 -14.21
C ASP A 84 14.44 -16.64 -13.29
N GLY A 85 13.13 -16.69 -13.55
CA GLY A 85 12.12 -15.98 -12.74
C GLY A 85 11.94 -14.52 -13.15
N VAL A 86 11.27 -13.73 -12.31
CA VAL A 86 10.98 -12.31 -12.56
C VAL A 86 12.01 -11.44 -11.85
N ALA A 87 11.99 -11.50 -10.52
CA ALA A 87 12.93 -10.85 -9.63
C ALA A 87 12.89 -11.56 -8.28
N PHE A 88 13.84 -11.25 -7.40
CA PHE A 88 13.78 -11.59 -5.99
C PHE A 88 14.58 -10.60 -5.15
N THR A 89 14.27 -10.57 -3.86
CA THR A 89 15.01 -9.79 -2.86
C THR A 89 15.71 -10.70 -1.87
N ARG A 90 16.98 -10.39 -1.56
CA ARG A 90 17.75 -11.01 -0.49
C ARG A 90 18.38 -9.91 0.36
N ASP A 91 18.03 -9.90 1.64
CA ASP A 91 18.42 -8.85 2.59
C ASP A 91 17.99 -7.46 2.06
N ASN A 92 18.94 -6.70 1.53
CA ASN A 92 18.77 -5.38 0.94
C ASN A 92 19.19 -5.32 -0.54
N GLY A 93 19.48 -6.47 -1.15
CA GLY A 93 19.80 -6.62 -2.57
C GLY A 93 18.63 -7.17 -3.36
N ILE A 94 18.28 -6.47 -4.43
CA ILE A 94 17.23 -6.81 -5.38
C ILE A 94 17.88 -7.33 -6.65
N HIS A 95 17.36 -8.43 -7.17
CA HIS A 95 17.88 -9.12 -8.34
C HIS A 95 16.77 -9.19 -9.38
N LEU A 96 16.96 -8.53 -10.53
CA LEU A 96 16.00 -8.49 -11.64
C LEU A 96 16.49 -9.40 -12.77
N SER A 97 15.61 -10.29 -13.24
CA SER A 97 15.92 -11.16 -14.37
C SER A 97 15.99 -10.39 -15.68
N ALA A 98 17.17 -10.40 -16.30
CA ALA A 98 17.34 -9.96 -17.67
C ALA A 98 16.49 -10.80 -18.64
N GLN A 99 16.34 -12.11 -18.39
CA GLN A 99 15.51 -12.98 -19.24
C GLN A 99 14.04 -12.55 -19.23
N TYR A 100 13.49 -12.22 -18.05
CA TYR A 100 12.13 -11.68 -17.93
C TYR A 100 11.98 -10.35 -18.67
N VAL A 101 12.91 -9.42 -18.47
CA VAL A 101 12.89 -8.12 -19.17
C VAL A 101 12.94 -8.31 -20.68
N GLY A 102 13.78 -9.21 -21.18
CA GLY A 102 13.88 -9.54 -22.60
C GLY A 102 12.60 -10.17 -23.17
N GLY A 103 11.94 -11.02 -22.38
CA GLY A 103 10.71 -11.72 -22.77
C GLY A 103 9.42 -10.92 -22.60
N TYR A 104 9.42 -9.82 -21.83
CA TYR A 104 8.19 -9.11 -21.49
C TYR A 104 7.55 -8.41 -22.69
N SER A 105 6.30 -8.74 -22.99
CA SER A 105 5.53 -8.05 -24.04
C SER A 105 4.77 -6.85 -23.45
N GLY A 106 5.12 -5.63 -23.87
CA GLY A 106 4.43 -4.42 -23.44
C GLY A 106 5.39 -3.31 -23.00
N ASP A 107 4.90 -2.41 -22.16
CA ASP A 107 5.69 -1.34 -21.57
C ASP A 107 6.57 -1.89 -20.43
N VAL A 108 7.81 -2.24 -20.79
CA VAL A 108 8.82 -2.76 -19.85
C VAL A 108 9.12 -1.77 -18.75
N LYS A 109 9.13 -0.46 -19.05
CA LYS A 109 9.49 0.54 -18.05
C LYS A 109 8.46 0.57 -16.94
N THR A 110 7.17 0.55 -17.29
CA THR A 110 6.09 0.48 -16.30
C THR A 110 6.09 -0.85 -15.54
N GLU A 111 6.30 -1.99 -16.21
CA GLU A 111 6.38 -3.30 -15.54
C GLU A 111 7.53 -3.37 -14.54
N VAL A 112 8.74 -3.04 -14.98
CA VAL A 112 9.93 -3.07 -14.13
C VAL A 112 9.76 -2.10 -12.96
N THR A 113 9.15 -0.93 -13.17
CA THR A 113 8.83 -0.03 -12.06
C THR A 113 7.94 -0.73 -11.03
N GLY A 114 6.86 -1.38 -11.45
CA GLY A 114 5.98 -2.14 -10.56
C GLY A 114 6.68 -3.29 -9.83
N VAL A 115 7.51 -4.06 -10.54
CA VAL A 115 8.32 -5.14 -9.96
C VAL A 115 9.28 -4.58 -8.90
N LEU A 116 9.94 -3.46 -9.16
CA LEU A 116 10.84 -2.85 -8.16
C LEU A 116 10.08 -2.34 -6.93
N TYR A 117 8.85 -1.85 -7.06
CA TYR A 117 8.02 -1.52 -5.89
C TYR A 117 7.70 -2.75 -5.03
N HIS A 118 7.41 -3.89 -5.68
CA HIS A 118 7.22 -5.17 -5.00
C HIS A 118 8.50 -5.58 -4.26
N GLU A 119 9.64 -5.63 -4.95
CA GLU A 119 10.91 -6.09 -4.36
C GLU A 119 11.44 -5.16 -3.26
N VAL A 120 11.35 -3.85 -3.44
CA VAL A 120 11.72 -2.88 -2.39
C VAL A 120 10.85 -3.05 -1.15
N THR A 121 9.61 -3.53 -1.29
CA THR A 121 8.75 -3.81 -0.13
C THR A 121 9.34 -4.91 0.75
N HIS A 122 9.89 -5.98 0.15
CA HIS A 122 10.55 -7.06 0.90
C HIS A 122 11.74 -6.56 1.74
N VAL A 123 12.42 -5.51 1.29
CA VAL A 123 13.51 -4.87 2.07
C VAL A 123 12.98 -4.22 3.35
N TRP A 124 11.85 -3.50 3.30
CA TRP A 124 11.37 -2.66 4.40
C TRP A 124 10.30 -3.27 5.29
N GLN A 125 9.56 -4.26 4.78
CA GLN A 125 8.55 -4.96 5.56
C GLN A 125 9.19 -5.87 6.62
N TRP A 126 8.48 -6.02 7.73
CA TRP A 126 8.77 -7.03 8.73
C TRP A 126 8.12 -8.35 8.31
N ASP A 127 8.82 -9.46 8.55
CA ASP A 127 8.39 -10.79 8.11
C ASP A 127 7.85 -11.66 9.27
N GLY A 128 7.60 -11.06 10.44
CA GLY A 128 7.16 -11.81 11.60
C GLY A 128 8.25 -12.68 12.21
N GLN A 129 9.54 -12.33 12.09
CA GLN A 129 10.66 -13.22 12.45
C GLN A 129 10.58 -14.54 11.66
N GLY A 130 10.18 -14.45 10.39
CA GLY A 130 9.93 -15.60 9.50
C GLY A 130 8.67 -16.42 9.81
N GLN A 131 7.80 -15.96 10.72
CA GLN A 131 6.56 -16.68 11.09
C GLN A 131 5.37 -16.31 10.20
N ALA A 132 5.41 -15.15 9.54
CA ALA A 132 4.37 -14.79 8.57
C ALA A 132 4.45 -15.73 7.37
N ASN A 133 3.29 -16.21 6.92
CA ASN A 133 3.26 -17.12 5.77
C ASN A 133 3.63 -16.36 4.48
N GLY A 134 4.18 -17.08 3.50
CA GLY A 134 4.63 -16.47 2.24
C GLY A 134 3.51 -15.73 1.50
N GLY A 135 2.26 -16.19 1.57
CA GLY A 135 1.15 -15.52 0.91
C GLY A 135 0.81 -14.15 1.49
N LEU A 136 1.03 -13.93 2.79
CA LEU A 136 0.94 -12.61 3.40
C LEU A 136 2.12 -11.72 2.99
N ILE A 137 3.34 -12.27 3.03
CA ILE A 137 4.58 -11.56 2.66
C ILE A 137 4.52 -11.05 1.21
N GLU A 138 4.16 -11.91 0.26
CA GLU A 138 3.96 -11.52 -1.14
C GLU A 138 2.78 -10.57 -1.31
N GLY A 139 1.72 -10.77 -0.52
CA GLY A 139 0.53 -9.93 -0.55
C GLY A 139 0.77 -8.49 -0.11
N ILE A 140 1.62 -8.26 0.89
CA ILE A 140 1.99 -6.90 1.33
C ILE A 140 2.83 -6.22 0.25
N ALA A 141 3.76 -6.93 -0.38
CA ALA A 141 4.55 -6.42 -1.50
C ALA A 141 3.67 -6.00 -2.68
N ASP A 142 2.70 -6.84 -3.05
CA ASP A 142 1.74 -6.48 -4.11
C ASP A 142 0.69 -5.45 -3.67
N PHE A 143 0.38 -5.35 -2.37
CA PHE A 143 -0.42 -4.23 -1.85
C PHE A 143 0.31 -2.91 -2.07
N VAL A 144 1.62 -2.82 -1.76
CA VAL A 144 2.40 -1.60 -2.04
C VAL A 144 2.41 -1.30 -3.54
N ARG A 145 2.66 -2.29 -4.39
CA ARG A 145 2.61 -2.14 -5.86
C ARG A 145 1.23 -1.67 -6.34
N LEU A 146 0.15 -2.18 -5.76
CA LEU A 146 -1.23 -1.77 -6.02
C LEU A 146 -1.45 -0.30 -5.67
N LYS A 147 -1.10 0.11 -4.44
CA LYS A 147 -1.32 1.47 -3.95
C LYS A 147 -0.45 2.49 -4.68
N ALA A 148 0.71 2.08 -5.20
CA ALA A 148 1.56 2.90 -6.06
C ALA A 148 1.00 3.06 -7.49
N GLY A 149 -0.07 2.35 -7.86
CA GLY A 149 -0.71 2.44 -9.17
C GLY A 149 -0.09 1.55 -10.25
N TYR A 150 0.74 0.57 -9.86
CA TYR A 150 1.47 -0.31 -10.78
C TYR A 150 0.90 -1.74 -10.85
N ALA A 151 -0.38 -1.92 -10.52
CA ALA A 151 -1.08 -3.19 -10.71
C ALA A 151 -1.23 -3.51 -12.21
N PRO A 152 -0.66 -4.62 -12.71
CA PRO A 152 -0.90 -5.11 -14.06
C PRO A 152 -2.38 -5.36 -14.36
N GLY A 153 -2.78 -5.16 -15.61
CA GLY A 153 -4.17 -5.33 -16.04
C GLY A 153 -4.72 -6.77 -15.96
N HIS A 154 -3.85 -7.77 -15.79
CA HIS A 154 -4.25 -9.17 -15.63
C HIS A 154 -4.48 -9.59 -14.18
N TRP A 155 -4.20 -8.71 -13.21
CA TRP A 155 -4.46 -9.00 -11.79
C TRP A 155 -5.94 -9.28 -11.54
N VAL A 156 -6.18 -10.15 -10.56
CA VAL A 156 -7.53 -10.49 -10.14
C VAL A 156 -8.31 -9.24 -9.70
N GLN A 157 -9.63 -9.33 -9.88
CA GLN A 157 -10.55 -8.33 -9.38
C GLN A 157 -10.73 -8.49 -7.86
N PRO A 158 -11.11 -7.40 -7.14
CA PRO A 158 -11.44 -7.49 -5.73
C PRO A 158 -12.44 -8.64 -5.46
N GLY A 159 -12.13 -9.48 -4.48
CA GLY A 159 -13.02 -10.57 -4.03
C GLY A 159 -12.82 -11.91 -4.74
N GLN A 160 -11.95 -11.96 -5.75
CA GLN A 160 -11.52 -13.20 -6.39
C GLN A 160 -10.42 -13.90 -5.56
N GLY A 161 -10.24 -15.21 -5.79
CA GLY A 161 -9.29 -16.04 -5.08
C GLY A 161 -9.92 -16.98 -4.03
N ASP A 162 -9.15 -17.97 -3.61
CA ASP A 162 -9.63 -19.09 -2.79
C ASP A 162 -9.31 -18.94 -1.31
N ARG A 163 -8.38 -18.07 -0.95
CA ARG A 163 -7.97 -17.80 0.44
C ARG A 163 -7.35 -16.41 0.57
N TRP A 164 -7.43 -15.85 1.77
CA TRP A 164 -6.94 -14.49 2.04
C TRP A 164 -5.42 -14.37 1.92
N ASP A 165 -4.69 -15.46 2.17
CA ASP A 165 -3.23 -15.61 2.14
C ASP A 165 -2.76 -16.39 0.90
N GLN A 166 -3.46 -16.23 -0.23
CA GLN A 166 -3.08 -16.94 -1.46
C GLN A 166 -1.73 -16.47 -2.03
N GLY A 167 -1.33 -15.25 -1.68
CA GLY A 167 -0.19 -14.56 -2.23
C GLY A 167 -0.61 -13.49 -3.22
N TYR A 168 0.37 -12.63 -3.54
CA TYR A 168 0.33 -11.72 -4.67
C TYR A 168 -0.95 -10.86 -4.71
N ASP A 169 -1.49 -10.68 -5.92
CA ASP A 169 -2.65 -9.85 -6.22
C ASP A 169 -3.90 -10.21 -5.40
N VAL A 170 -4.19 -11.49 -5.17
CA VAL A 170 -5.32 -11.95 -4.35
C VAL A 170 -5.20 -11.41 -2.92
N THR A 171 -4.05 -11.64 -2.27
CA THR A 171 -3.83 -11.13 -0.91
C THR A 171 -3.78 -9.60 -0.90
N ALA A 172 -3.18 -8.97 -1.91
CA ALA A 172 -3.10 -7.52 -2.02
C ALA A 172 -4.49 -6.86 -2.08
N ARG A 173 -5.43 -7.45 -2.85
CA ARG A 173 -6.84 -6.99 -2.90
C ARG A 173 -7.55 -7.18 -1.55
N PHE A 174 -7.26 -8.27 -0.85
CA PHE A 174 -7.79 -8.50 0.49
C PHE A 174 -7.26 -7.45 1.49
N LEU A 175 -5.96 -7.16 1.46
CA LEU A 175 -5.34 -6.14 2.32
C LEU A 175 -5.85 -4.73 2.01
N ASP A 176 -6.10 -4.40 0.73
CA ASP A 176 -6.71 -3.13 0.32
C ASP A 176 -8.14 -2.97 0.85
N TYR A 177 -8.90 -4.06 0.92
CA TYR A 177 -10.18 -4.06 1.60
C TYR A 177 -10.04 -3.85 3.11
N CYS A 178 -9.13 -4.57 3.78
CA CYS A 178 -8.87 -4.37 5.21
C CYS A 178 -8.46 -2.92 5.52
N ASP A 179 -7.63 -2.31 4.68
CA ASP A 179 -7.22 -0.91 4.80
C ASP A 179 -8.39 0.07 4.55
N SER A 180 -9.36 -0.29 3.70
CA SER A 180 -10.59 0.49 3.52
C SER A 180 -11.51 0.46 4.75
N LEU A 181 -11.49 -0.63 5.53
CA LEU A 181 -12.24 -0.75 6.78
C LEU A 181 -11.57 0.02 7.92
N MET A 182 -10.24 0.02 7.95
CA MET A 182 -9.44 0.75 8.93
C MET A 182 -8.22 1.35 8.22
N PRO A 183 -8.27 2.64 7.83
CA PRO A 183 -7.14 3.30 7.18
C PRO A 183 -5.85 3.15 7.98
N GLY A 184 -4.79 2.64 7.36
CA GLY A 184 -3.53 2.31 8.01
C GLY A 184 -3.47 0.88 8.58
N PHE A 185 -4.41 0.01 8.21
CA PHE A 185 -4.42 -1.41 8.60
C PHE A 185 -3.07 -2.07 8.29
N VAL A 186 -2.57 -1.91 7.04
CA VAL A 186 -1.32 -2.56 6.62
C VAL A 186 -0.12 -2.00 7.38
N ALA A 187 -0.12 -0.71 7.72
CA ALA A 187 0.92 -0.11 8.56
C ALA A 187 0.95 -0.75 9.96
N LEU A 188 -0.22 -0.89 10.59
CA LEU A 188 -0.36 -1.50 11.91
C LEU A 188 0.02 -2.99 11.89
N LEU A 189 -0.40 -3.72 10.84
CA LEU A 189 -0.04 -5.12 10.65
C LEU A 189 1.47 -5.27 10.53
N ASN A 190 2.11 -4.51 9.63
CA ASN A 190 3.57 -4.52 9.47
C ASN A 190 4.30 -4.17 10.77
N ALA A 191 3.85 -3.17 11.51
CA ALA A 191 4.46 -2.81 12.80
C ALA A 191 4.35 -3.96 13.83
N LYS A 192 3.22 -4.68 13.87
CA LYS A 192 3.05 -5.85 14.74
C LYS A 192 3.93 -7.03 14.34
N MET A 193 4.30 -7.14 13.07
CA MET A 193 5.17 -8.20 12.55
C MET A 193 6.64 -8.07 12.94
N LYS A 194 7.05 -7.02 13.66
CA LYS A 194 8.45 -6.80 14.02
C LYS A 194 9.08 -7.96 14.81
N ASP A 195 8.33 -8.51 15.76
CA ASP A 195 8.84 -9.47 16.74
C ASP A 195 8.17 -10.87 16.66
N GLY A 196 7.34 -11.11 15.65
CA GLY A 196 6.59 -12.36 15.47
C GLY A 196 5.33 -12.15 14.64
N TYR A 197 4.62 -13.24 14.33
CA TYR A 197 3.35 -13.18 13.61
C TYR A 197 2.29 -14.11 14.19
N SER A 198 1.04 -13.64 14.20
CA SER A 198 -0.16 -14.42 14.43
C SER A 198 -1.33 -13.83 13.64
N ASP A 199 -2.18 -14.67 13.08
CA ASP A 199 -3.43 -14.26 12.42
C ASP A 199 -4.37 -13.47 13.36
N ASP A 200 -4.20 -13.60 14.69
CA ASP A 200 -4.93 -12.80 15.68
C ASP A 200 -4.68 -11.29 15.56
N PHE A 201 -3.60 -10.87 14.87
CA PHE A 201 -3.36 -9.45 14.60
C PHE A 201 -4.51 -8.81 13.82
N PHE A 202 -5.19 -9.55 12.93
CA PHE A 202 -6.38 -9.06 12.24
C PHE A 202 -7.50 -8.70 13.23
N ALA A 203 -7.77 -9.60 14.20
CA ALA A 203 -8.77 -9.35 15.24
C ALA A 203 -8.37 -8.19 16.17
N GLN A 204 -7.08 -8.07 16.50
CA GLN A 204 -6.59 -6.96 17.33
C GLN A 204 -6.73 -5.60 16.64
N ILE A 205 -6.60 -5.54 15.31
CA ILE A 205 -6.67 -4.29 14.56
C ILE A 205 -8.11 -3.96 14.14
N LEU A 206 -8.85 -4.93 13.60
CA LEU A 206 -10.18 -4.74 13.01
C LEU A 206 -11.34 -5.13 13.93
N GLY A 207 -11.07 -5.80 15.04
CA GLY A 207 -12.11 -6.41 15.88
C GLY A 207 -12.78 -7.64 15.25
N LYS A 208 -12.23 -8.17 14.15
CA LYS A 208 -12.72 -9.33 13.40
C LYS A 208 -11.59 -10.26 13.07
N ASP A 209 -11.81 -11.57 13.16
CA ASP A 209 -10.80 -12.52 12.74
C ASP A 209 -10.59 -12.51 11.22
N VAL A 210 -9.46 -13.04 10.76
CA VAL A 210 -9.07 -12.99 9.35
C VAL A 210 -10.05 -13.75 8.44
N GLN A 211 -10.70 -14.80 8.95
CA GLN A 211 -11.67 -15.59 8.19
C GLN A 211 -12.98 -14.84 7.99
N GLN A 212 -13.44 -14.09 9.01
CA GLN A 212 -14.57 -13.17 8.90
C GLN A 212 -14.29 -12.07 7.88
N CYS A 213 -13.06 -11.56 7.83
CA CYS A 213 -12.65 -10.57 6.85
C CYS A 213 -12.68 -11.17 5.42
N GLY A 214 -12.07 -12.35 5.23
CA GLY A 214 -11.99 -13.03 3.93
C GLY A 214 -13.31 -13.60 3.41
N ALA A 215 -14.25 -13.98 4.29
CA ALA A 215 -15.58 -14.41 3.87
C ALA A 215 -16.41 -13.24 3.31
N THR A 216 -16.15 -12.02 3.76
CA THR A 216 -16.87 -10.81 3.31
C THR A 216 -16.45 -10.38 1.91
N THR A 217 -15.25 -10.73 1.44
CA THR A 217 -14.73 -10.28 0.13
C THR A 217 -15.35 -11.00 -1.08
N ARG A 218 -15.91 -12.22 -0.93
CA ARG A 218 -16.37 -13.02 -2.08
C ARG A 218 -17.66 -12.54 -2.77
N PRO A 219 -18.56 -11.79 -2.10
CA PRO A 219 -19.62 -11.07 -2.81
C PRO A 219 -19.88 -9.61 -2.36
N SER A 220 -19.22 -9.08 -1.32
CA SER A 220 -19.71 -7.87 -0.62
C SER A 220 -18.97 -6.56 -0.97
N MET A 221 -17.93 -6.59 -1.80
CA MET A 221 -17.13 -5.40 -2.13
C MET A 221 -17.91 -4.32 -2.90
N GLU A 222 -18.99 -4.66 -3.61
CA GLU A 222 -19.89 -3.64 -4.19
C GLU A 222 -20.89 -3.05 -3.19
N ALA A 223 -21.22 -3.78 -2.11
CA ALA A 223 -22.28 -3.40 -1.17
C ALA A 223 -21.77 -2.58 0.02
N ASP A 224 -20.58 -2.88 0.56
CA ASP A 224 -20.07 -2.22 1.78
C ASP A 224 -19.38 -0.88 1.51
N VAL A 225 -18.72 -0.69 0.37
CA VAL A 225 -18.11 0.61 0.01
C VAL A 225 -19.18 1.71 -0.11
N GLY A 226 -20.37 1.35 -0.61
CA GLY A 226 -21.53 2.26 -0.65
C GLY A 226 -22.03 2.67 0.73
N ASN A 227 -21.84 1.83 1.75
CA ASN A 227 -22.32 2.08 3.11
C ASN A 227 -21.30 2.87 3.95
N VAL A 228 -19.99 2.62 3.78
CA VAL A 228 -18.93 3.36 4.51
C VAL A 228 -18.92 4.85 4.16
N HIS A 229 -19.21 5.21 2.90
CA HIS A 229 -19.39 6.62 2.50
C HIS A 229 -20.62 7.28 3.16
N LEU A 230 -21.67 6.51 3.47
CA LEU A 230 -22.83 7.00 4.22
C LEU A 230 -22.54 7.13 5.72
N VAL A 231 -21.80 6.20 6.34
CA VAL A 231 -21.46 6.29 7.77
C VAL A 231 -20.51 7.46 8.05
N SER A 232 -19.52 7.71 7.19
CA SER A 232 -18.66 8.91 7.31
C SER A 232 -19.44 10.22 7.10
N ALA A 233 -20.43 10.23 6.20
CA ALA A 233 -21.29 11.41 6.03
C ALA A 233 -22.22 11.64 7.23
N VAL A 234 -22.70 10.58 7.88
CA VAL A 234 -23.58 10.68 9.07
C VAL A 234 -22.81 11.19 10.29
N LEU A 235 -21.56 10.77 10.49
CA LEU A 235 -20.72 11.28 11.60
C LEU A 235 -20.33 12.76 11.44
N ILE A 236 -20.13 13.25 10.22
CA ILE A 236 -19.84 14.68 9.98
C ILE A 236 -21.08 15.56 10.21
N VAL A 237 -22.28 15.02 10.00
CA VAL A 237 -23.53 15.77 10.25
C VAL A 237 -23.85 15.83 11.75
N GLU A 238 -23.56 14.79 12.53
CA GLU A 238 -23.78 14.82 13.99
C GLU A 238 -22.84 15.80 14.72
N GLU A 239 -21.59 15.99 14.27
CA GLU A 239 -20.71 17.02 14.85
C GLU A 239 -21.11 18.46 14.44
N CYS A 240 -21.79 18.66 13.31
CA CYS A 240 -22.26 19.98 12.89
C CYS A 240 -23.56 20.43 13.59
N VAL A 241 -24.37 19.51 14.12
CA VAL A 241 -25.62 19.84 14.84
C VAL A 241 -25.34 20.28 16.29
N ALA A 242 -24.16 20.02 16.85
CA ALA A 242 -23.81 20.36 18.23
C ALA A 242 -23.32 21.81 18.45
N LEU A 243 -23.27 22.66 17.42
CA LEU A 243 -22.71 24.04 17.51
C LEU A 243 -23.67 25.18 17.13
N LEU A 244 -24.97 24.95 16.99
CA LEU A 244 -25.94 26.03 16.75
C LEU A 244 -26.54 26.55 18.06
N PRO A 245 -26.35 27.83 18.43
CA PRO A 245 -27.07 28.42 19.55
C PRO A 245 -28.54 28.60 19.20
N THR A 246 -29.42 28.21 20.14
CA THR A 246 -30.87 28.42 20.08
C THR A 246 -31.17 29.91 19.92
N MET A 247 -31.72 30.31 18.77
CA MET A 247 -32.34 31.63 18.61
C MET A 247 -33.86 31.54 18.79
N ASP A 248 -34.31 32.40 19.69
CA ASP A 248 -35.67 32.63 20.15
C ASP A 248 -36.61 33.12 19.03
N SER A 249 -37.88 32.78 19.19
CA SER A 249 -38.98 32.97 18.26
C SER A 249 -39.71 34.30 18.47
N SER A 250 -39.67 35.18 17.47
CA SER A 250 -40.71 36.18 17.09
C SER A 250 -40.15 36.94 15.87
N VAL A 251 -40.85 37.29 14.79
CA VAL A 251 -42.11 38.02 14.62
C VAL A 251 -42.64 37.80 13.18
N ASP A 252 -43.95 38.01 13.02
CA ASP A 252 -44.85 38.06 11.85
C ASP A 252 -44.40 38.23 10.38
N THR A 253 -45.19 37.56 9.51
CA THR A 253 -45.49 37.71 8.06
C THR A 253 -45.78 39.16 7.58
N PRO A 254 -45.87 39.51 6.25
CA PRO A 254 -46.39 38.69 5.13
C PRO A 254 -45.88 38.90 3.66
N LEU A 255 -46.22 37.91 2.82
CA LEU A 255 -46.61 37.95 1.39
C LEU A 255 -45.71 38.65 0.34
N ASP A 256 -45.21 37.88 -0.64
CA ASP A 256 -45.36 38.25 -2.06
C ASP A 256 -45.41 37.03 -3.00
N ARG A 257 -46.18 37.20 -4.06
CA ARG A 257 -46.62 36.22 -5.06
C ARG A 257 -45.61 36.07 -6.18
N GLY A 258 -45.55 34.84 -6.70
CA GLY A 258 -45.49 34.61 -8.14
C GLY A 258 -44.12 34.18 -8.67
N ARG A 259 -44.05 32.97 -9.23
CA ARG A 259 -44.24 32.74 -10.67
C ARG A 259 -43.92 31.27 -10.99
N ARG A 260 -44.91 30.59 -11.57
CA ARG A 260 -44.80 29.27 -12.19
C ARG A 260 -43.88 29.33 -13.40
N THR A 261 -42.97 28.36 -13.55
CA THR A 261 -42.58 27.83 -14.86
C THR A 261 -42.22 26.33 -14.80
N ARG A 262 -43.15 25.54 -15.35
CA ARG A 262 -43.05 24.27 -16.08
C ARG A 262 -41.83 23.35 -15.88
N ARG A 263 -42.16 22.17 -15.34
CA ARG A 263 -41.61 20.85 -15.69
C ARG A 263 -41.33 20.69 -17.18
N ARG A 264 -40.17 20.11 -17.51
CA ARG A 264 -40.01 19.27 -18.70
C ARG A 264 -39.38 17.96 -18.27
N THR A 265 -40.16 16.90 -18.49
CA THR A 265 -39.88 15.49 -18.27
C THR A 265 -38.87 14.99 -19.30
N ALA A 266 -37.80 14.33 -18.86
CA ALA A 266 -37.03 13.41 -19.69
C ALA A 266 -37.25 12.01 -19.13
N SER A 267 -37.94 11.17 -19.92
CA SER A 267 -38.10 9.74 -19.63
C SER A 267 -36.84 8.98 -20.07
N PRO A 268 -36.43 7.91 -19.38
CA PRO A 268 -35.23 7.15 -19.72
C PRO A 268 -35.51 6.24 -20.91
N LYS A 269 -34.61 6.21 -21.90
CA LYS A 269 -34.60 5.15 -22.91
C LYS A 269 -33.93 3.92 -22.31
N SER A 270 -34.74 2.88 -22.16
CA SER A 270 -34.39 1.50 -21.87
C SER A 270 -33.37 0.95 -22.87
N LEU A 271 -32.26 0.39 -22.37
CA LEU A 271 -31.43 -0.58 -23.08
C LEU A 271 -31.47 -1.88 -22.28
N THR A 272 -32.32 -2.79 -22.74
CA THR A 272 -32.36 -4.19 -22.34
C THR A 272 -31.32 -4.96 -23.15
N TRP A 273 -30.44 -5.71 -22.48
CA TRP A 273 -29.69 -6.81 -23.09
C TRP A 273 -29.93 -8.11 -22.29
N PRO A 274 -29.86 -9.28 -22.96
CA PRO A 274 -30.49 -10.50 -22.48
C PRO A 274 -29.66 -11.25 -21.44
N ARG A 275 -30.40 -12.03 -20.64
CA ARG A 275 -29.90 -13.13 -19.81
C ARG A 275 -29.12 -14.12 -20.66
N LEU A 276 -27.94 -14.51 -20.19
CA LEU A 276 -27.35 -15.81 -20.51
C LEU A 276 -27.12 -16.54 -19.21
N ASN A 277 -27.85 -17.65 -19.06
CA ASN A 277 -27.51 -18.74 -18.17
C ASN A 277 -26.24 -19.38 -18.72
N PHE A 278 -25.19 -19.49 -17.89
CA PHE A 278 -24.46 -20.71 -17.52
C PHE A 278 -23.36 -20.33 -16.54
#